data_AF-A0A345YRD0-F1
#
_entry.id   AF-A0A345YRD0-F1
#
_cell.length_a   1.000
_cell.length_b   1.000
_cell.length_c   1.000
_cell.angle_alpha   90.00
_cell.angle_beta   90.00
_cell.angle_gamma   90.00
#
_symmetry.space_group_name_H-M   'P 1'
#
loop_
_entity.id
_entity.type
_entity.pdbx_description
1 polymer ?
#
loop_
_entity_poly.entity_id
_entity_poly.type
_entity_poly.pdbx_seq_one_letter_code
_entity_poly.pdbx_strand_id
1 'polypeptide(L)'
;MVRGMPLPLGLAALSMKGTSAARDLLNAGLLPYTSRRWTGPRRGAPSPLHPLVPLWFRLRAPASTPPILLIARLSTSPDVRPRTALRRRQGGAMIPSRAPEVHVRTRRQLARAGHRRREIETLVERGVVERLGGGFYGTVQTPPHVRAALRRGHRLTCVDALELYGFWIPRQSGAHEARRRVGPSAGESAACRGSGVVLHTSALRTWPDEHPVLPKLTALEHAMHCLGADHAAVVLESGLNRRLISSDEANEVTRSLSARRRRRLFPLVRAAESGTETLVRRALQRRGVSVRVQVEIPGVGRVDLVVGEGLIIECDSATHHSDPEAYAKDRRRDRVARRRGYTVVRLTYEDVMVSWEEVLPDLLVMLRRGDHRIARSQRSARLDGDGLLRDPRDEAGALRSR
;
A
#
# COMPACT_ATOMS: atom_id res chain seq x y z
N MET A 1 -46.59 52.33 -42.60
CA MET A 1 -46.59 52.24 -41.13
C MET A 1 -45.88 50.94 -40.75
N VAL A 2 -44.56 50.85 -40.81
CA VAL A 2 -43.52 51.24 -39.81
C VAL A 2 -43.75 50.65 -38.42
N ARG A 3 -42.93 49.64 -38.07
CA ARG A 3 -41.85 49.66 -37.04
C ARG A 3 -41.40 48.20 -36.85
N GLY A 4 -40.14 47.80 -36.86
CA GLY A 4 -38.85 48.49 -36.93
C GLY A 4 -37.78 47.50 -36.47
N MET A 5 -36.91 47.09 -37.40
CA MET A 5 -35.58 46.51 -37.18
C MET A 5 -34.63 47.59 -36.60
N PRO A 6 -33.40 47.30 -36.06
CA PRO A 6 -32.40 46.48 -36.74
C PRO A 6 -31.30 45.75 -35.91
N LEU A 7 -30.52 44.92 -36.62
CA LEU A 7 -29.14 44.45 -36.34
C LEU A 7 -28.12 45.60 -36.71
N PRO A 8 -26.79 45.42 -36.93
CA PRO A 8 -25.72 44.46 -36.51
C PRO A 8 -24.37 45.18 -36.11
N LEU A 9 -23.25 44.43 -36.15
CA LEU A 9 -21.82 44.83 -36.35
C LEU A 9 -21.00 45.05 -35.05
N GLY A 10 -19.70 44.77 -34.94
CA GLY A 10 -18.64 44.38 -35.87
C GLY A 10 -17.27 44.74 -35.24
N LEU A 11 -16.25 43.92 -35.53
CA LEU A 11 -14.79 44.04 -35.36
C LEU A 11 -14.09 45.33 -34.82
N ALA A 12 -13.01 45.04 -34.08
CA ALA A 12 -11.65 45.62 -34.12
C ALA A 12 -11.27 46.90 -33.32
N ALA A 13 -10.41 46.65 -32.32
CA ALA A 13 -9.04 47.18 -32.13
C ALA A 13 -8.75 48.66 -31.76
N LEU A 14 -7.79 48.77 -30.81
CA LEU A 14 -6.77 49.81 -30.56
C LEU A 14 -7.08 50.98 -29.61
N SER A 15 -6.40 50.90 -28.45
CA SER A 15 -5.44 51.89 -27.91
C SER A 15 -5.95 53.30 -27.53
N MET A 16 -5.89 53.65 -26.24
CA MET A 16 -4.87 54.57 -25.67
C MET A 16 -5.14 54.89 -24.18
N LYS A 17 -4.13 54.62 -23.36
CA LYS A 17 -3.54 55.41 -22.24
C LYS A 17 -4.41 56.21 -21.24
N GLY A 18 -4.09 55.95 -19.96
CA GLY A 18 -4.17 56.87 -18.82
C GLY A 18 -5.34 56.56 -17.89
N THR A 19 -5.26 56.55 -16.57
CA THR A 19 -4.20 56.89 -15.60
C THR A 19 -4.71 56.41 -14.23
N SER A 20 -3.79 56.00 -13.34
CA SER A 20 -3.92 56.15 -11.87
C SER A 20 -5.08 55.47 -11.12
N ALA A 21 -4.81 54.32 -10.49
CA ALA A 21 -5.18 54.03 -9.09
C ALA A 21 -4.78 52.59 -8.69
N ALA A 22 -3.49 52.35 -8.50
CA ALA A 22 -2.99 51.18 -7.76
C ALA A 22 -1.56 51.46 -7.25
N ARG A 23 -1.44 52.55 -6.50
CA ARG A 23 -0.30 52.87 -5.63
C ARG A 23 -0.90 53.63 -4.46
N ASP A 24 -1.19 52.90 -3.40
CA ASP A 24 -1.05 53.36 -2.02
C ASP A 24 -1.16 52.13 -1.10
N LEU A 25 -0.34 52.12 -0.05
CA LEU A 25 -0.12 51.06 0.96
C LEU A 25 0.97 50.01 0.67
N LEU A 26 2.13 50.48 0.22
CA LEU A 26 3.42 49.89 0.62
C LEU A 26 4.43 51.03 0.87
N ASN A 27 4.58 51.44 2.12
CA ASN A 27 5.78 52.14 2.58
C ASN A 27 5.93 52.07 4.11
N ALA A 28 6.97 51.35 4.52
CA ALA A 28 7.90 51.66 5.61
C ALA A 28 8.95 50.53 5.56
N GLY A 29 9.95 50.56 4.68
CA GLY A 29 10.94 51.62 4.60
C GLY A 29 11.98 51.39 5.70
N LEU A 30 13.06 50.66 5.38
CA LEU A 30 14.46 51.05 5.61
C LEU A 30 15.42 49.89 5.26
N LEU A 31 16.06 50.08 4.11
CA LEU A 31 17.33 49.49 3.66
C LEU A 31 18.50 50.13 4.47
N PRO A 32 19.74 49.57 4.53
CA PRO A 32 20.51 49.25 3.33
C PRO A 32 21.37 47.97 3.34
N TYR A 33 21.28 47.27 2.20
CA TYR A 33 22.36 46.91 1.29
C TYR A 33 23.81 47.16 1.77
N THR A 34 24.63 46.10 1.85
CA THR A 34 25.81 45.96 0.97
C THR A 34 26.33 44.52 0.92
N SER A 35 26.78 44.17 -0.27
CA SER A 35 27.45 42.95 -0.72
C SER A 35 28.73 42.59 0.04
N ARG A 36 29.02 41.29 0.22
CA ARG A 36 30.20 40.61 -0.39
C ARG A 36 30.42 39.17 0.13
N ARG A 37 30.66 38.30 -0.86
CA ARG A 37 31.61 37.17 -0.97
C ARG A 37 31.92 36.32 0.27
N TRP A 38 31.55 35.05 0.13
CA TRP A 38 32.04 33.90 0.88
C TRP A 38 33.41 33.46 0.35
N THR A 39 34.43 33.39 1.20
CA THR A 39 35.70 32.69 0.95
C THR A 39 36.21 32.04 2.24
N GLY A 40 36.18 30.69 2.29
CA GLY A 40 37.21 29.79 2.86
C GLY A 40 37.55 29.83 4.36
N PRO A 41 37.78 28.66 5.02
CA PRO A 41 38.15 28.59 6.44
C PRO A 41 39.66 28.56 6.65
N ARG A 42 40.16 29.15 7.76
CA ARG A 42 41.48 28.84 8.32
C ARG A 42 41.49 28.81 9.85
N ARG A 43 42.40 27.95 10.32
CA ARG A 43 42.66 27.41 11.66
C ARG A 43 43.21 28.46 12.66
N GLY A 44 43.06 28.20 13.95
CA GLY A 44 43.88 28.79 15.01
C GLY A 44 43.27 28.67 16.42
N ALA A 45 43.84 27.81 17.26
CA ALA A 45 43.62 27.71 18.73
C ALA A 45 44.31 28.90 19.47
N PRO A 46 44.44 28.97 20.82
CA PRO A 46 43.86 28.22 21.95
C PRO A 46 43.28 29.11 23.10
N SER A 47 42.85 28.45 24.19
CA SER A 47 42.31 28.92 25.48
C SER A 47 43.17 29.93 26.28
N PRO A 48 42.68 30.51 27.41
CA PRO A 48 42.95 29.89 28.73
C PRO A 48 41.92 30.11 29.89
N LEU A 49 41.91 29.15 30.84
CA LEU A 49 41.85 29.24 32.33
C LEU A 49 40.64 29.97 33.00
N HIS A 50 40.02 29.58 34.13
CA HIS A 50 40.38 28.75 35.29
C HIS A 50 39.10 28.45 36.14
N PRO A 51 39.13 27.93 37.39
CA PRO A 51 38.40 26.73 37.83
C PRO A 51 37.24 27.00 38.81
N LEU A 52 36.33 26.03 39.02
CA LEU A 52 35.74 25.80 40.34
C LEU A 52 35.34 24.31 40.50
N VAL A 53 35.89 23.70 41.54
CA VAL A 53 35.52 22.44 42.23
C VAL A 53 34.88 22.90 43.57
N PRO A 54 34.10 22.13 44.38
CA PRO A 54 33.62 20.73 44.33
C PRO A 54 32.10 20.59 44.59
N LEU A 55 31.53 19.38 44.43
CA LEU A 55 30.92 18.61 45.55
C LEU A 55 30.38 17.26 45.06
N TRP A 56 30.91 16.19 45.64
CA TRP A 56 30.43 14.83 45.45
C TRP A 56 29.21 14.59 46.34
N PHE A 57 28.02 14.45 45.74
CA PHE A 57 26.88 13.82 46.40
C PHE A 57 26.57 12.49 45.72
N ARG A 58 26.86 11.39 46.42
CA ARG A 58 26.35 10.05 46.09
C ARG A 58 24.86 10.02 46.40
N LEU A 59 24.03 10.25 45.39
CA LEU A 59 22.63 9.80 45.41
C LEU A 59 22.55 8.42 44.77
N ARG A 60 22.25 7.42 45.58
CA ARG A 60 21.74 6.11 45.14
C ARG A 60 20.45 6.36 44.36
N ALA A 61 20.52 6.38 43.03
CA ALA A 61 19.34 6.30 42.20
C ALA A 61 18.68 4.92 42.38
N PRO A 62 17.36 4.81 42.61
CA PRO A 62 16.69 3.53 42.47
C PRO A 62 16.85 3.06 41.03
N ALA A 63 17.11 1.77 40.84
CA ALA A 63 17.22 1.13 39.54
C ALA A 63 15.85 1.11 38.82
N SER A 64 15.35 2.27 38.42
CA SER A 64 14.25 2.38 37.47
C SER A 64 14.84 2.28 36.07
N THR A 65 14.58 1.17 35.40
CA THR A 65 14.87 1.02 33.97
C THR A 65 14.25 2.22 33.23
N PRO A 66 15.02 3.01 32.46
CA PRO A 66 14.47 4.19 31.80
C PRO A 66 13.38 3.78 30.80
N PRO A 67 12.35 4.61 30.56
CA PRO A 67 11.18 4.27 29.74
C PRO A 67 11.53 3.79 28.32
N ILE A 68 12.69 4.19 27.77
CA ILE A 68 13.22 3.72 26.48
C ILE A 68 13.57 2.23 26.49
N LEU A 69 14.13 1.70 27.58
CA LEU A 69 14.42 0.26 27.72
C LEU A 69 13.14 -0.57 27.96
N LEU A 70 12.05 0.06 28.39
CA LEU A 70 10.75 -0.60 28.55
C LEU A 70 10.02 -0.75 27.22
N ILE A 71 10.06 0.28 26.35
CA ILE A 71 9.55 0.19 24.97
C ILE A 71 10.28 -0.93 24.20
N ALA A 72 11.59 -1.10 24.42
CA ALA A 72 12.39 -2.18 23.85
C ALA A 72 12.06 -3.59 24.42
N ARG A 73 11.56 -3.68 25.66
CA ARG A 73 11.06 -4.95 26.23
C ARG A 73 9.62 -5.26 25.80
N LEU A 74 8.85 -4.23 25.43
CA LEU A 74 7.52 -4.36 24.86
C LEU A 74 7.52 -4.69 23.36
N SER A 75 8.68 -4.70 22.68
CA SER A 75 8.81 -5.07 21.26
C SER A 75 9.30 -6.51 21.01
N THR A 76 9.68 -7.24 22.05
CA THR A 76 9.98 -8.67 21.90
C THR A 76 8.67 -9.47 22.01
N SER A 77 8.25 -10.08 20.89
CA SER A 77 7.12 -11.03 20.88
C SER A 77 7.57 -12.34 21.54
N PRO A 78 6.92 -12.81 22.62
CA PRO A 78 7.08 -14.19 23.04
C PRO A 78 6.37 -15.07 22.02
N ASP A 79 7.13 -15.96 21.38
CA ASP A 79 6.71 -16.97 20.42
C ASP A 79 5.38 -17.63 20.85
N VAL A 80 4.27 -17.24 20.21
CA VAL A 80 2.95 -17.82 20.46
C VAL A 80 2.87 -19.09 19.64
N ARG A 81 3.29 -20.21 20.22
CA ARG A 81 2.98 -21.53 19.66
C ARG A 81 1.49 -21.82 19.90
N PRO A 82 0.66 -21.97 18.84
CA PRO A 82 -0.73 -22.39 19.03
C PRO A 82 -0.75 -23.83 19.58
N ARG A 83 -1.44 -24.03 20.72
CA ARG A 83 -1.74 -25.37 21.25
C ARG A 83 -2.97 -25.92 20.53
N THR A 84 -2.75 -26.99 19.74
CA THR A 84 -3.69 -28.05 19.29
C THR A 84 -4.88 -27.62 18.41
N ALA A 85 -5.29 -28.32 17.35
CA ALA A 85 -4.79 -29.50 16.64
C ALA A 85 -5.48 -29.53 15.25
N LEU A 86 -4.71 -29.69 14.19
CA LEU A 86 -5.15 -30.39 12.99
C LEU A 86 -3.95 -31.11 12.41
N ARG A 87 -4.00 -32.44 12.47
CA ARG A 87 -2.93 -33.34 12.05
C ARG A 87 -3.30 -33.91 10.69
N ARG A 88 -2.51 -33.62 9.66
CA ARG A 88 -1.83 -34.65 8.86
C ARG A 88 -0.66 -34.06 8.05
N ARG A 89 0.45 -34.82 8.10
CA ARG A 89 1.71 -34.71 7.35
C ARG A 89 1.44 -34.83 5.82
N GLN A 90 2.24 -34.30 4.89
CA GLN A 90 3.70 -34.31 4.76
C GLN A 90 4.20 -33.13 3.88
N GLY A 91 5.44 -32.68 4.14
CA GLY A 91 6.30 -32.10 3.10
C GLY A 91 6.29 -30.58 2.93
N GLY A 92 7.01 -29.87 3.80
CA GLY A 92 7.35 -28.45 3.63
C GLY A 92 7.42 -27.74 4.98
N ALA A 93 8.62 -27.39 5.44
CA ALA A 93 8.81 -26.65 6.68
C ALA A 93 8.13 -25.27 6.56
N MET A 94 6.99 -25.14 7.23
CA MET A 94 6.15 -23.97 7.27
C MET A 94 6.82 -22.92 8.16
N ILE A 95 7.26 -21.79 7.61
CA ILE A 95 7.59 -20.61 8.43
C ILE A 95 6.23 -20.07 8.91
N PRO A 96 5.91 -20.07 10.22
CA PRO A 96 4.71 -19.39 10.68
C PRO A 96 4.87 -17.91 10.33
N SER A 97 3.94 -17.36 9.56
CA SER A 97 3.92 -15.91 9.34
C SER A 97 3.78 -15.25 10.71
N ARG A 98 4.85 -14.63 11.21
CA ARG A 98 4.88 -13.92 12.48
C ARG A 98 3.73 -12.92 12.50
N ALA A 99 2.90 -12.96 13.55
CA ALA A 99 1.82 -11.99 13.72
C ALA A 99 2.40 -10.56 13.70
N PRO A 100 1.67 -9.57 13.15
CA PRO A 100 2.19 -8.23 13.00
C PRO A 100 2.41 -7.58 14.37
N GLU A 101 3.53 -6.88 14.50
CA GLU A 101 3.85 -6.16 15.72
C GLU A 101 3.09 -4.83 15.78
N VAL A 102 2.18 -4.71 16.76
CA VAL A 102 1.28 -3.54 16.87
C VAL A 102 1.37 -2.83 18.22
N HIS A 103 2.43 -3.09 19.00
CA HIS A 103 2.67 -2.47 20.31
C HIS A 103 1.49 -2.60 21.31
N VAL A 104 0.73 -3.70 21.22
CA VAL A 104 -0.35 -4.04 22.14
C VAL A 104 0.05 -5.23 23.00
N ARG A 105 -0.30 -5.20 24.28
CA ARG A 105 -0.11 -6.31 25.23
C ARG A 105 -1.37 -6.57 26.04
N THR A 106 -1.64 -7.83 26.36
CA THR A 106 -2.67 -8.19 27.34
C THR A 106 -2.14 -8.04 28.77
N ARG A 107 -3.04 -7.93 29.76
CA ARG A 107 -2.65 -7.96 31.18
C ARG A 107 -1.78 -9.18 31.51
N ARG A 108 -2.11 -10.33 30.91
CA ARG A 108 -1.41 -11.61 31.09
C ARG A 108 0.00 -11.57 30.50
N GLN A 109 0.17 -10.99 29.32
CA GLN A 109 1.49 -10.79 28.70
C GLN A 109 2.36 -9.85 29.54
N LEU A 110 1.79 -8.74 30.04
CA LEU A 110 2.51 -7.84 30.94
C LEU A 110 2.91 -8.53 32.26
N ALA A 111 2.02 -9.37 32.82
CA ALA A 111 2.34 -10.16 34.02
C ALA A 111 3.51 -11.13 33.77
N ARG A 112 3.51 -11.82 32.63
CA ARG A 112 4.60 -12.72 32.23
C ARG A 112 5.92 -11.99 32.01
N ALA A 113 5.88 -10.73 31.60
CA ALA A 113 7.04 -9.87 31.48
C ALA A 113 7.53 -9.31 32.85
N GLY A 114 6.89 -9.70 33.96
CA GLY A 114 7.27 -9.29 35.32
C GLY A 114 6.49 -8.11 35.88
N HIS A 115 5.56 -7.52 35.12
CA HIS A 115 4.83 -6.33 35.57
C HIS A 115 3.71 -6.66 36.55
N ARG A 116 3.85 -6.13 37.76
CA ARG A 116 2.82 -6.18 38.81
C ARG A 116 1.67 -5.24 38.47
N ARG A 117 0.50 -5.47 39.09
CA ARG A 117 -0.71 -4.69 38.79
C ARG A 117 -0.51 -3.19 39.05
N ARG A 118 0.08 -2.86 40.21
CA ARG A 118 0.37 -1.48 40.62
C ARG A 118 1.29 -0.77 39.62
N GLU A 119 2.32 -1.46 39.11
CA GLU A 119 3.25 -0.90 38.12
C GLU A 119 2.53 -0.55 36.82
N ILE A 120 1.61 -1.39 36.35
CA ILE A 120 0.81 -1.12 35.15
C ILE A 120 -0.13 0.06 35.39
N GLU A 121 -0.75 0.15 36.57
CA GLU A 121 -1.59 1.29 36.95
C GLU A 121 -0.79 2.60 36.93
N THR A 122 0.41 2.61 37.52
CA THR A 122 1.33 3.77 37.44
C THR A 122 1.73 4.12 36.00
N LEU A 123 1.97 3.13 35.14
CA LEU A 123 2.28 3.38 33.72
C LEU A 123 1.10 4.00 32.97
N VAL A 124 -0.13 3.63 33.35
CA VAL A 124 -1.36 4.20 32.80
C VAL A 124 -1.57 5.63 33.29
N GLU A 125 -1.39 5.89 34.58
CA GLU A 125 -1.49 7.23 35.16
C GLU A 125 -0.48 8.21 34.56
N ARG A 126 0.73 7.71 34.24
CA ARG A 126 1.79 8.50 33.59
C ARG A 126 1.60 8.64 32.07
N GLY A 127 0.55 8.06 31.49
CA GLY A 127 0.28 8.12 30.04
C GLY A 127 1.28 7.35 29.16
N VAL A 128 2.16 6.53 29.74
CA VAL A 128 3.12 5.70 28.99
C VAL A 128 2.40 4.54 28.28
N VAL A 129 1.37 4.01 28.94
CA VAL A 129 0.52 2.93 28.44
C VAL A 129 -0.93 3.38 28.53
N GLU A 130 -1.75 3.02 27.57
CA GLU A 130 -3.20 3.30 27.61
C GLU A 130 -4.01 2.01 27.70
N ARG A 131 -5.18 2.08 28.34
CA ARG A 131 -6.14 0.97 28.36
C ARG A 131 -7.00 1.02 27.09
N LEU A 132 -6.97 -0.06 26.32
CA LEU A 132 -7.67 -0.15 25.04
C LEU A 132 -9.00 -0.94 25.11
N GLY A 133 -9.42 -1.40 26.29
CA GLY A 133 -10.60 -2.24 26.45
C GLY A 133 -10.31 -3.74 26.30
N GLY A 134 -11.20 -4.60 26.80
CA GLY A 134 -11.04 -6.07 26.68
C GLY A 134 -9.78 -6.67 27.31
N GLY A 135 -9.14 -5.96 28.25
CA GLY A 135 -7.87 -6.37 28.87
C GLY A 135 -6.60 -6.06 28.07
N PHE A 136 -6.72 -5.26 27.00
CA PHE A 136 -5.62 -4.79 26.17
C PHE A 136 -5.03 -3.46 26.65
N TYR A 137 -3.72 -3.35 26.48
CA TYR A 137 -2.91 -2.18 26.78
C TYR A 137 -2.10 -1.81 25.55
N GLY A 138 -2.12 -0.55 25.15
CA GLY A 138 -1.36 -0.02 24.00
C GLY A 138 -0.35 1.03 24.43
N THR A 139 0.49 1.45 23.49
CA THR A 139 1.41 2.58 23.65
C THR A 139 1.13 3.65 22.60
N VAL A 140 1.87 4.76 22.64
CA VAL A 140 1.83 5.78 21.58
C VAL A 140 2.15 5.21 20.18
N GLN A 141 2.91 4.11 20.12
CA GLN A 141 3.29 3.42 18.87
C GLN A 141 2.22 2.45 18.36
N THR A 142 1.14 2.20 19.12
CA THR A 142 0.04 1.36 18.65
C THR A 142 -0.64 2.03 17.45
N PRO A 143 -0.80 1.32 16.31
CA PRO A 143 -1.46 1.87 15.12
C PRO A 143 -2.86 2.43 15.46
N PRO A 144 -3.22 3.64 14.99
CA PRO A 144 -4.49 4.28 15.34
C PRO A 144 -5.73 3.43 15.04
N HIS A 145 -5.74 2.69 13.92
CA HIS A 145 -6.84 1.82 13.55
C HIS A 145 -6.96 0.59 14.48
N VAL A 146 -5.83 0.04 14.98
CA VAL A 146 -5.83 -1.03 16.00
C VAL A 146 -6.40 -0.50 17.31
N ARG A 147 -5.96 0.67 17.76
CA ARG A 147 -6.47 1.36 18.97
C ARG A 147 -7.98 1.56 18.87
N ALA A 148 -8.47 2.08 17.75
CA ALA A 148 -9.88 2.38 17.54
C ALA A 148 -10.74 1.10 17.60
N ALA A 149 -10.32 0.04 16.91
CA ALA A 149 -11.01 -1.25 16.93
C ALA A 149 -11.11 -1.84 18.35
N LEU A 150 -9.98 -1.86 19.09
CA LEU A 150 -9.95 -2.42 20.43
C LEU A 150 -10.84 -1.65 21.41
N ARG A 151 -10.88 -0.31 21.32
CA ARG A 151 -11.76 0.53 22.15
C ARG A 151 -13.24 0.24 21.93
N ARG A 152 -13.63 -0.23 20.74
CA ARG A 152 -14.98 -0.71 20.42
C ARG A 152 -15.23 -2.16 20.86
N GLY A 153 -14.24 -2.83 21.44
CA GLY A 153 -14.29 -4.26 21.76
C GLY A 153 -14.15 -5.17 20.55
N HIS A 154 -13.74 -4.62 19.40
CA HIS A 154 -13.54 -5.31 18.14
C HIS A 154 -12.06 -5.71 17.95
N ARG A 155 -11.77 -6.41 16.86
CA ARG A 155 -10.41 -6.73 16.39
C ARG A 155 -10.24 -6.38 14.93
N LEU A 156 -9.02 -6.08 14.52
CA LEU A 156 -8.72 -5.74 13.14
C LEU A 156 -8.79 -6.98 12.24
N THR A 157 -9.32 -6.84 11.03
CA THR A 157 -9.46 -7.95 10.06
C THR A 157 -9.43 -7.45 8.61
N CYS A 158 -9.58 -8.35 7.63
CA CYS A 158 -9.75 -8.00 6.22
C CYS A 158 -8.54 -7.17 5.74
N VAL A 159 -8.76 -6.17 4.89
CA VAL A 159 -7.71 -5.36 4.28
C VAL A 159 -6.82 -4.65 5.31
N ASP A 160 -7.38 -4.10 6.39
CA ASP A 160 -6.59 -3.41 7.42
C ASP A 160 -5.64 -4.37 8.16
N ALA A 161 -6.11 -5.60 8.44
CA ALA A 161 -5.23 -6.61 9.01
C ALA A 161 -4.16 -7.06 8.01
N LEU A 162 -4.53 -7.25 6.74
CA LEU A 162 -3.63 -7.72 5.69
C LEU A 162 -2.55 -6.70 5.33
N GLU A 163 -2.86 -5.41 5.43
CA GLU A 163 -1.85 -4.35 5.33
C GLU A 163 -0.74 -4.55 6.36
N LEU A 164 -1.10 -4.82 7.63
CA LEU A 164 -0.12 -5.10 8.69
C LEU A 164 0.65 -6.40 8.47
N TYR A 165 0.08 -7.39 7.79
CA TYR A 165 0.79 -8.60 7.35
C TYR A 165 1.70 -8.36 6.13
N GLY A 166 1.72 -7.16 5.56
CA GLY A 166 2.59 -6.78 4.45
C GLY A 166 2.02 -7.04 3.06
N PHE A 167 0.71 -7.26 2.94
CA PHE A 167 0.05 -7.38 1.63
C PHE A 167 -0.05 -6.01 0.96
N TRP A 168 -0.05 -5.99 -0.37
CA TRP A 168 -0.48 -4.81 -1.12
C TRP A 168 -2.01 -4.72 -1.08
N ILE A 169 -2.52 -3.56 -0.65
CA ILE A 169 -3.95 -3.34 -0.46
C ILE A 169 -4.42 -2.19 -1.36
N PRO A 170 -5.45 -2.40 -2.22
CA PRO A 170 -6.06 -1.32 -2.97
C PRO A 170 -6.74 -0.33 -2.02
N ARG A 171 -6.68 0.98 -2.29
CA ARG A 171 -7.39 1.99 -1.48
C ARG A 171 -8.84 1.58 -1.23
N GLN A 172 -9.18 1.36 0.03
CA GLN A 172 -10.55 1.07 0.49
C GLN A 172 -11.05 2.19 1.39
N SER A 173 -12.37 2.32 1.48
CA SER A 173 -13.02 3.22 2.43
C SER A 173 -13.48 2.47 3.67
N GLY A 174 -13.26 3.10 4.82
CA GLY A 174 -13.71 2.62 6.12
C GLY A 174 -12.77 1.62 6.79
N ALA A 175 -12.90 1.52 8.12
CA ALA A 175 -12.10 0.62 8.95
C ALA A 175 -12.73 -0.78 9.00
N HIS A 176 -11.96 -1.81 8.65
CA HIS A 176 -12.41 -3.19 8.62
C HIS A 176 -12.16 -3.89 9.96
N GLU A 177 -13.27 -4.10 10.68
CA GLU A 177 -13.25 -4.64 12.03
C GLU A 177 -14.07 -5.91 12.13
N ALA A 178 -13.68 -6.83 13.02
CA ALA A 178 -14.45 -7.99 13.39
C ALA A 178 -15.01 -7.83 14.80
N ARG A 179 -16.24 -8.30 15.00
CA ARG A 179 -16.81 -8.54 16.34
C ARG A 179 -17.11 -10.02 16.54
N ARG A 180 -17.13 -10.45 17.81
CA ARG A 180 -17.66 -11.76 18.19
C ARG A 180 -19.18 -11.77 18.06
N ARG A 181 -19.74 -12.93 17.77
CA ARG A 181 -21.19 -13.14 17.85
C ARG A 181 -21.64 -13.20 19.31
N VAL A 182 -22.57 -12.35 19.71
CA VAL A 182 -23.16 -12.33 21.06
C VAL A 182 -24.63 -12.76 20.98
N GLY A 183 -24.91 -14.05 21.16
CA GLY A 183 -26.28 -14.60 21.19
C GLY A 183 -27.12 -14.41 19.91
N PRO A 184 -28.38 -14.94 19.88
CA PRO A 184 -29.32 -14.75 18.77
C PRO A 184 -29.90 -13.32 18.68
N SER A 185 -29.81 -12.56 19.76
CA SER A 185 -30.56 -11.31 19.96
C SER A 185 -29.70 -10.05 20.10
N ALA A 186 -28.38 -10.13 19.91
CA ALA A 186 -27.60 -8.90 19.71
C ALA A 186 -27.92 -8.39 18.30
N GLY A 187 -29.01 -7.63 18.20
CA GLY A 187 -29.37 -6.87 17.02
C GLY A 187 -28.14 -6.15 16.48
N GLU A 188 -28.09 -5.97 15.16
CA GLU A 188 -27.12 -5.13 14.48
C GLU A 188 -26.84 -3.88 15.32
N SER A 189 -25.76 -3.90 16.10
CA SER A 189 -25.44 -2.76 16.96
C SER A 189 -25.46 -1.51 16.09
N ALA A 190 -26.42 -0.63 16.37
CA ALA A 190 -26.64 0.60 15.64
C ALA A 190 -25.39 1.50 15.58
N ALA A 191 -24.38 1.20 16.41
CA ALA A 191 -23.09 1.85 16.51
C ALA A 191 -22.21 1.81 15.23
N CYS A 192 -22.54 0.99 14.23
CA CYS A 192 -21.72 0.91 13.01
C CYS A 192 -22.34 1.61 11.78
N ARG A 193 -23.65 1.89 11.77
CA ARG A 193 -24.32 2.59 10.65
C ARG A 193 -23.86 4.04 10.63
N GLY A 194 -23.15 4.45 9.57
CA GLY A 194 -22.62 5.82 9.40
C GLY A 194 -21.25 6.11 10.02
N SER A 195 -20.62 5.13 10.69
CA SER A 195 -19.34 5.30 11.41
C SER A 195 -18.07 5.18 10.55
N GLY A 196 -18.23 4.89 9.25
CA GLY A 196 -17.10 4.53 8.39
C GLY A 196 -16.42 3.22 8.81
N VAL A 197 -17.11 2.31 9.50
CA VAL A 197 -16.60 0.98 9.89
C VAL A 197 -17.29 -0.11 9.07
N VAL A 198 -16.50 -0.95 8.40
CA VAL A 198 -16.96 -2.16 7.72
C VAL A 198 -16.85 -3.32 8.71
N LEU A 199 -17.99 -3.69 9.29
CA LEU A 199 -18.04 -4.72 10.33
C LEU A 199 -18.21 -6.13 9.74
N HIS A 200 -17.18 -6.95 9.88
CA HIS A 200 -17.18 -8.37 9.55
C HIS A 200 -17.80 -9.12 10.73
N THR A 201 -19.03 -9.59 10.56
CA THR A 201 -19.67 -10.43 11.57
C THR A 201 -18.97 -11.78 11.55
N SER A 202 -18.11 -12.00 12.53
CA SER A 202 -17.41 -13.27 12.63
C SER A 202 -18.35 -14.33 13.19
N ALA A 203 -18.35 -15.52 12.58
CA ALA A 203 -19.01 -16.70 13.15
C ALA A 203 -18.38 -17.13 14.50
N LEU A 204 -17.23 -16.52 14.85
CA LEU A 204 -16.52 -16.74 16.08
C LEU A 204 -17.36 -16.30 17.31
N ARG A 205 -17.69 -17.28 18.15
CA ARG A 205 -18.22 -17.05 19.50
C ARG A 205 -17.12 -16.62 20.47
N THR A 206 -15.90 -17.10 20.23
CA THR A 206 -14.69 -16.78 21.01
C THR A 206 -13.57 -16.36 20.08
N TRP A 207 -12.69 -15.47 20.54
CA TRP A 207 -11.51 -15.11 19.78
C TRP A 207 -10.53 -16.30 19.68
N PRO A 208 -9.85 -16.48 18.54
CA PRO A 208 -8.95 -17.62 18.33
C PRO A 208 -7.70 -17.53 19.20
N ASP A 209 -7.29 -16.30 19.54
CA ASP A 209 -6.08 -16.00 20.30
C ASP A 209 -6.25 -14.71 21.11
N GLU A 210 -5.17 -14.27 21.76
CA GLU A 210 -5.08 -12.98 22.46
C GLU A 210 -4.56 -11.84 21.56
N HIS A 211 -4.39 -12.04 20.25
CA HIS A 211 -3.81 -11.03 19.35
C HIS A 211 -4.87 -10.01 18.88
N PRO A 212 -4.59 -8.70 18.87
CA PRO A 212 -5.58 -7.67 18.50
C PRO A 212 -5.92 -7.64 17.01
N VAL A 213 -5.08 -8.25 16.18
CA VAL A 213 -5.28 -8.46 14.74
C VAL A 213 -5.63 -9.92 14.51
N LEU A 214 -6.69 -10.21 13.75
CA LEU A 214 -7.08 -11.58 13.47
C LEU A 214 -6.00 -12.36 12.68
N PRO A 215 -5.96 -13.70 12.81
CA PRO A 215 -5.04 -14.52 12.04
C PRO A 215 -5.12 -14.27 10.54
N LYS A 216 -3.97 -14.30 9.86
CA LYS A 216 -3.80 -14.02 8.42
C LYS A 216 -4.84 -14.71 7.54
N LEU A 217 -5.07 -16.02 7.72
CA LEU A 217 -6.02 -16.78 6.91
C LEU A 217 -7.47 -16.34 7.14
N THR A 218 -7.86 -16.06 8.38
CA THR A 218 -9.20 -15.51 8.70
C THR A 218 -9.38 -14.11 8.11
N ALA A 219 -8.34 -13.26 8.17
CA ALA A 219 -8.37 -11.94 7.55
C ALA A 219 -8.51 -12.03 6.02
N LEU A 220 -7.82 -12.97 5.38
CA LEU A 220 -7.98 -13.26 3.95
C LEU A 220 -9.39 -13.72 3.60
N GLU A 221 -9.96 -14.66 4.36
CA GLU A 221 -11.35 -15.10 4.15
C GLU A 221 -12.34 -13.93 4.21
N HIS A 222 -12.23 -13.07 5.23
CA HIS A 222 -13.05 -11.86 5.32
C HIS A 222 -12.84 -10.94 4.10
N ALA A 223 -11.59 -10.74 3.66
CA ALA A 223 -11.29 -9.95 2.45
C ALA A 223 -11.86 -10.55 1.18
N MET A 224 -11.83 -11.88 1.03
CA MET A 224 -12.37 -12.57 -0.14
C MET A 224 -13.88 -12.42 -0.26
N HIS A 225 -14.59 -12.28 0.86
CA HIS A 225 -16.03 -12.00 0.89
C HIS A 225 -16.35 -10.51 0.74
N CYS A 226 -15.49 -9.64 1.28
CA CYS A 226 -15.68 -8.20 1.28
C CYS A 226 -15.38 -7.53 -0.06
N LEU A 227 -14.29 -7.92 -0.73
CA LEU A 227 -13.76 -7.22 -1.89
C LEU A 227 -14.38 -7.70 -3.20
N GLY A 228 -14.51 -6.79 -4.17
CA GLY A 228 -14.77 -7.16 -5.56
C GLY A 228 -13.72 -8.14 -6.10
N ALA A 229 -14.08 -8.92 -7.13
CA ALA A 229 -13.22 -10.00 -7.63
C ALA A 229 -11.83 -9.54 -8.10
N ASP A 230 -11.67 -8.29 -8.55
CA ASP A 230 -10.36 -7.77 -8.93
C ASP A 230 -9.50 -7.39 -7.75
N HIS A 231 -10.05 -6.62 -6.80
CA HIS A 231 -9.34 -6.27 -5.57
C HIS A 231 -8.97 -7.51 -4.74
N ALA A 232 -9.84 -8.52 -4.70
CA ALA A 232 -9.51 -9.79 -4.07
C ALA A 232 -8.37 -10.53 -4.80
N ALA A 233 -8.35 -10.53 -6.14
CA ALA A 233 -7.24 -11.10 -6.91
C ALA A 233 -5.92 -10.35 -6.64
N VAL A 234 -5.95 -9.01 -6.58
CA VAL A 234 -4.80 -8.18 -6.23
C VAL A 234 -4.18 -8.57 -4.90
N VAL A 235 -5.00 -8.70 -3.86
CA VAL A 235 -4.54 -9.09 -2.52
C VAL A 235 -3.92 -10.49 -2.54
N LEU A 236 -4.56 -11.46 -3.21
CA LEU A 236 -4.02 -12.83 -3.30
C LEU A 236 -2.72 -12.89 -4.11
N GLU A 237 -2.64 -12.21 -5.25
CA GLU A 237 -1.45 -12.17 -6.10
C GLU A 237 -0.28 -11.50 -5.38
N SER A 238 -0.53 -10.40 -4.66
CA SER A 238 0.47 -9.77 -3.79
C SER A 238 0.98 -10.73 -2.72
N GLY A 239 0.09 -11.46 -2.05
CA GLY A 239 0.46 -12.46 -1.06
C GLY A 239 1.30 -13.60 -1.64
N LEU A 240 0.97 -14.05 -2.86
CA LEU A 240 1.72 -15.10 -3.56
C LEU A 240 3.09 -14.62 -4.04
N ASN A 241 3.17 -13.38 -4.53
CA ASN A 241 4.40 -12.72 -5.00
C ASN A 241 5.39 -12.53 -3.85
N ARG A 242 4.90 -11.93 -2.75
CA ARG A 242 5.69 -11.66 -1.52
C ARG A 242 5.90 -12.89 -0.64
N ARG A 243 5.46 -14.07 -1.08
CA ARG A 243 5.53 -15.35 -0.33
C ARG A 243 4.88 -15.29 1.06
N LEU A 244 3.89 -14.42 1.23
CA LEU A 244 3.09 -14.31 2.46
C LEU A 244 2.08 -15.44 2.58
N ILE A 245 1.66 -16.00 1.43
CA ILE A 245 0.82 -17.20 1.34
C ILE A 245 1.31 -18.15 0.26
N SER A 246 1.01 -19.43 0.47
CA SER A 246 1.14 -20.50 -0.49
C SER A 246 -0.06 -20.57 -1.43
N SER A 247 0.11 -21.33 -2.52
CA SER A 247 -0.97 -21.63 -3.46
C SER A 247 -2.10 -22.46 -2.83
N ASP A 248 -1.79 -23.29 -1.83
CA ASP A 248 -2.80 -24.06 -1.10
C ASP A 248 -3.61 -23.17 -0.15
N GLU A 249 -2.96 -22.24 0.56
CA GLU A 249 -3.65 -21.23 1.38
C GLU A 249 -4.55 -20.31 0.52
N ALA A 250 -4.10 -19.89 -0.67
CA ALA A 250 -4.92 -19.10 -1.59
C ALA A 250 -6.17 -19.88 -2.07
N ASN A 251 -6.02 -21.19 -2.31
CA ASN A 251 -7.15 -22.05 -2.62
C ASN A 251 -8.09 -22.21 -1.43
N GLU A 252 -7.54 -22.36 -0.22
CA GLU A 252 -8.27 -22.52 1.03
C GLU A 252 -9.19 -21.34 1.35
N VAL A 253 -8.64 -20.13 1.40
CA VAL A 253 -9.40 -18.92 1.77
C VAL A 253 -10.47 -18.56 0.75
N THR A 254 -10.44 -19.18 -0.44
CA THR A 254 -11.43 -18.99 -1.50
C THR A 254 -12.43 -20.14 -1.63
N ARG A 255 -12.34 -21.21 -0.80
CA ARG A 255 -13.25 -22.37 -0.86
C ARG A 255 -14.69 -22.02 -0.51
N SER A 256 -14.90 -21.08 0.40
CA SER A 256 -16.22 -20.65 0.85
C SER A 256 -16.93 -19.71 -0.13
N LEU A 257 -16.26 -19.29 -1.22
CA LEU A 257 -16.85 -18.45 -2.25
C LEU A 257 -17.72 -19.27 -3.20
N SER A 258 -18.75 -18.64 -3.76
CA SER A 258 -19.54 -19.27 -4.83
C SER A 258 -18.67 -19.60 -6.04
N ALA A 259 -19.00 -20.66 -6.78
CA ALA A 259 -18.27 -21.07 -7.98
C ALA A 259 -18.14 -19.92 -9.01
N ARG A 260 -19.19 -19.09 -9.15
CA ARG A 260 -19.17 -17.90 -10.02
C ARG A 260 -18.11 -16.89 -9.59
N ARG A 261 -18.00 -16.60 -8.28
CA ARG A 261 -17.01 -15.65 -7.75
C ARG A 261 -15.60 -16.21 -7.84
N ARG A 262 -15.41 -17.50 -7.50
CA ARG A 262 -14.13 -18.20 -7.65
C ARG A 262 -13.64 -18.19 -9.11
N ARG A 263 -14.51 -18.49 -10.08
CA ARG A 263 -14.18 -18.38 -11.52
C ARG A 263 -13.77 -16.98 -11.96
N ARG A 264 -14.32 -15.93 -11.33
CA ARG A 264 -13.91 -14.54 -11.62
C ARG A 264 -12.58 -14.18 -10.99
N LEU A 265 -12.13 -14.87 -9.95
CA LEU A 265 -10.85 -14.64 -9.29
C LEU A 265 -9.70 -15.31 -10.04
N PHE A 266 -9.88 -16.58 -10.37
CA PHE A 266 -8.87 -17.39 -11.02
C PHE A 266 -8.85 -17.21 -12.55
N PRO A 267 -7.70 -17.43 -13.22
CA PRO A 267 -6.41 -17.80 -12.63
C PRO A 267 -5.72 -16.63 -11.92
N LEU A 268 -4.91 -16.94 -10.90
CA LEU A 268 -4.05 -15.97 -10.20
C LEU A 268 -2.62 -16.05 -10.74
N VAL A 269 -1.96 -14.91 -10.90
CA VAL A 269 -0.58 -14.81 -11.41
C VAL A 269 0.36 -14.33 -10.31
N ARG A 270 1.41 -15.11 -10.00
CA ARG A 270 2.41 -14.74 -8.98
C ARG A 270 3.36 -13.61 -9.42
N ALA A 271 3.53 -13.44 -10.73
CA ALA A 271 4.56 -12.54 -11.29
C ALA A 271 4.22 -11.05 -11.16
N ALA A 272 2.96 -10.66 -10.92
CA ALA A 272 2.62 -9.25 -10.76
C ALA A 272 3.26 -8.69 -9.48
N GLU A 273 4.02 -7.60 -9.62
CA GLU A 273 4.77 -7.01 -8.51
C GLU A 273 3.99 -5.88 -7.81
N SER A 274 2.99 -5.33 -8.52
CA SER A 274 2.05 -4.34 -8.00
C SER A 274 0.59 -4.72 -8.21
N GLY A 275 -0.29 -4.12 -7.40
CA GLY A 275 -1.73 -4.28 -7.59
C GLY A 275 -2.27 -3.57 -8.83
N THR A 276 -1.63 -2.48 -9.27
CA THR A 276 -2.00 -1.76 -10.50
C THR A 276 -1.76 -2.62 -11.74
N GLU A 277 -0.61 -3.30 -11.83
CA GLU A 277 -0.34 -4.31 -12.88
C GLU A 277 -1.43 -5.38 -12.94
N THR A 278 -1.80 -5.90 -11.77
CA THR A 278 -2.84 -6.94 -11.66
C THR A 278 -4.17 -6.43 -12.20
N LEU A 279 -4.56 -5.20 -11.86
CA LEU A 279 -5.81 -4.59 -12.31
C LEU A 279 -5.82 -4.37 -13.82
N VAL A 280 -4.79 -3.74 -14.37
CA VAL A 280 -4.65 -3.46 -15.80
C VAL A 280 -4.69 -4.76 -16.60
N ARG A 281 -3.86 -5.75 -16.21
CA ARG A 281 -3.82 -7.07 -16.85
C ARG A 281 -5.20 -7.71 -16.89
N ARG A 282 -5.88 -7.79 -15.75
CA ARG A 282 -7.18 -8.48 -15.64
C ARG A 282 -8.26 -7.77 -16.44
N ALA A 283 -8.25 -6.44 -16.45
CA ALA A 283 -9.20 -5.66 -17.24
C ALA A 283 -9.03 -5.90 -18.75
N LEU A 284 -7.79 -6.01 -19.23
CA LEU A 284 -7.49 -6.30 -20.64
C LEU A 284 -7.76 -7.77 -21.01
N GLN A 285 -7.38 -8.72 -20.15
CA GLN A 285 -7.62 -10.15 -20.38
C GLN A 285 -9.10 -10.49 -20.46
N ARG A 286 -9.96 -9.84 -19.67
CA ARG A 286 -11.42 -10.00 -19.77
C ARG A 286 -12.02 -9.55 -21.09
N ARG A 287 -11.30 -8.74 -21.85
CA ARG A 287 -11.69 -8.28 -23.19
C ARG A 287 -11.07 -9.13 -24.30
N GLY A 288 -10.52 -10.29 -23.95
CA GLY A 288 -9.94 -11.24 -24.90
C GLY A 288 -8.55 -10.87 -25.39
N VAL A 289 -7.86 -9.94 -24.72
CA VAL A 289 -6.53 -9.48 -25.12
C VAL A 289 -5.46 -10.28 -24.39
N SER A 290 -4.47 -10.79 -25.12
CA SER A 290 -3.30 -11.46 -24.53
C SER A 290 -2.44 -10.45 -23.78
N VAL A 291 -2.05 -10.77 -22.54
CA VAL A 291 -1.19 -9.94 -21.70
C VAL A 291 -0.17 -10.82 -21.02
N ARG A 292 1.12 -10.50 -21.20
CA ARG A 292 2.27 -11.10 -20.51
C ARG A 292 2.78 -10.15 -19.44
N VAL A 293 3.32 -10.68 -18.35
CA VAL A 293 3.71 -9.94 -17.14
C VAL A 293 5.21 -10.07 -16.91
N GLN A 294 5.86 -9.02 -16.43
CA GLN A 294 7.30 -8.97 -16.09
C GLN A 294 8.19 -9.54 -17.21
N VAL A 295 8.05 -9.01 -18.42
CA VAL A 295 8.73 -9.52 -19.63
C VAL A 295 10.10 -8.88 -19.78
N GLU A 296 11.15 -9.69 -19.93
CA GLU A 296 12.48 -9.20 -20.32
C GLU A 296 12.53 -8.97 -21.84
N ILE A 297 12.82 -7.74 -22.26
CA ILE A 297 12.95 -7.41 -23.69
C ILE A 297 14.41 -7.03 -23.97
N PRO A 298 15.09 -7.73 -24.90
CA PRO A 298 16.49 -7.44 -25.24
C PRO A 298 16.71 -5.95 -25.49
N GLY A 299 17.71 -5.36 -24.83
CA GLY A 299 18.09 -3.93 -24.95
C GLY A 299 17.09 -2.89 -24.42
N VAL A 300 15.86 -3.27 -24.04
CA VAL A 300 14.91 -2.41 -23.32
C VAL A 300 14.99 -2.70 -21.82
N GLY A 301 15.21 -3.95 -21.44
CA GLY A 301 15.15 -4.44 -20.07
C GLY A 301 13.78 -5.06 -19.75
N ARG A 302 13.59 -5.37 -18.46
CA ARG A 302 12.30 -5.81 -17.91
C ARG A 302 11.23 -4.73 -18.05
N VAL A 303 10.02 -5.14 -18.42
CA VAL A 303 8.81 -4.29 -18.48
C VAL A 303 7.64 -4.97 -17.78
N ASP A 304 6.72 -4.18 -17.23
CA ASP A 304 5.64 -4.72 -16.40
C ASP A 304 4.65 -5.57 -17.20
N LEU A 305 4.09 -5.03 -18.28
CA LEU A 305 3.11 -5.73 -19.11
C LEU A 305 3.46 -5.61 -20.60
N VAL A 306 3.32 -6.72 -21.33
CA VAL A 306 3.26 -6.71 -22.80
C VAL A 306 1.91 -7.22 -23.26
N VAL A 307 1.15 -6.33 -23.89
CA VAL A 307 -0.18 -6.55 -24.45
C VAL A 307 -0.03 -6.92 -25.92
N GLY A 308 -0.53 -8.09 -26.29
CA GLY A 308 -0.26 -8.70 -27.60
C GLY A 308 1.24 -8.90 -27.81
N GLU A 309 1.76 -8.27 -28.87
CA GLU A 309 3.15 -8.36 -29.31
C GLU A 309 3.85 -6.99 -29.40
N GLY A 310 3.08 -5.90 -29.36
CA GLY A 310 3.53 -4.56 -29.71
C GLY A 310 3.27 -3.48 -28.67
N LEU A 311 2.46 -3.71 -27.64
CA LEU A 311 2.13 -2.67 -26.67
C LEU A 311 2.72 -3.00 -25.30
N ILE A 312 3.63 -2.15 -24.81
CA ILE A 312 4.17 -2.18 -23.46
C ILE A 312 3.33 -1.25 -22.59
N ILE A 313 2.91 -1.73 -21.43
CA ILE A 313 2.31 -0.90 -20.38
C ILE A 313 3.19 -1.00 -19.14
N GLU A 314 3.73 0.13 -18.68
CA GLU A 314 4.42 0.25 -17.38
C GLU A 314 3.48 0.91 -16.37
N CYS A 315 3.35 0.32 -15.19
CA CYS A 315 2.51 0.81 -14.10
C CYS A 315 3.41 1.49 -13.07
N ASP A 316 3.53 2.81 -13.20
CA ASP A 316 4.46 3.61 -12.42
C ASP A 316 3.98 3.70 -10.96
N SER A 317 4.71 3.08 -10.04
CA SER A 317 4.60 3.40 -8.63
C SER A 317 5.30 4.75 -8.44
N ALA A 318 4.56 5.81 -8.11
CA ALA A 318 5.02 7.18 -7.99
C ALA A 318 6.39 7.33 -7.30
N THR A 319 7.46 7.15 -8.06
CA THR A 319 8.84 7.38 -7.62
C THR A 319 9.26 8.58 -8.43
N HIS A 320 9.04 9.76 -7.86
CA HIS A 320 9.53 11.02 -8.42
C HIS A 320 11.06 10.99 -8.34
N HIS A 321 11.70 10.33 -9.30
CA HIS A 321 13.14 10.38 -9.45
C HIS A 321 13.46 11.71 -10.12
N SER A 322 13.79 12.71 -9.30
CA SER A 322 14.53 13.91 -9.70
C SER A 322 16.00 13.58 -10.02
N ASP A 323 16.28 12.38 -10.54
CA ASP A 323 17.59 11.91 -10.94
C ASP A 323 17.72 12.02 -12.47
N PRO A 324 18.53 12.96 -12.98
CA PRO A 324 18.77 13.12 -14.40
C PRO A 324 19.27 11.85 -15.09
N GLU A 325 20.01 10.98 -14.39
CA GLU A 325 20.55 9.73 -14.96
C GLU A 325 19.44 8.70 -15.17
N ALA A 326 18.54 8.54 -14.20
CA ALA A 326 17.36 7.70 -14.31
C ALA A 326 16.46 8.16 -15.47
N TYR A 327 16.22 9.47 -15.58
CA TYR A 327 15.46 10.05 -16.69
C TYR A 327 16.09 9.76 -18.06
N ALA A 328 17.40 9.98 -18.20
CA ALA A 328 18.11 9.70 -19.45
C ALA A 328 18.07 8.21 -19.83
N LYS A 329 18.17 7.32 -18.84
CA LYS A 329 18.05 5.86 -19.02
C LYS A 329 16.68 5.47 -19.53
N ASP A 330 15.60 6.00 -18.95
CA ASP A 330 14.24 5.68 -19.40
C ASP A 330 13.95 6.20 -20.80
N ARG A 331 14.42 7.42 -21.13
CA ARG A 331 14.35 7.94 -22.51
C ARG A 331 15.09 7.04 -23.51
N ARG A 332 16.24 6.48 -23.11
CA ARG A 332 16.98 5.50 -23.93
C ARG A 332 16.18 4.20 -24.09
N ARG A 333 15.57 3.67 -23.02
CA ARG A 333 14.73 2.47 -23.04
C ARG A 333 13.54 2.65 -23.99
N ASP A 334 12.83 3.76 -23.89
CA ASP A 334 11.71 4.10 -24.78
C ASP A 334 12.11 4.15 -26.25
N ARG A 335 13.23 4.80 -26.54
CA ARG A 335 13.75 4.88 -27.91
C ARG A 335 14.10 3.50 -28.46
N VAL A 336 14.66 2.62 -27.63
CA VAL A 336 14.97 1.24 -28.02
C VAL A 336 13.68 0.44 -28.23
N ALA A 337 12.69 0.57 -27.34
CA ALA A 337 11.40 -0.09 -27.47
C ALA A 337 10.69 0.29 -28.77
N ARG A 338 10.61 1.60 -29.06
CA ARG A 338 10.03 2.11 -30.32
C ARG A 338 10.75 1.61 -31.56
N ARG A 339 12.09 1.62 -31.58
CA ARG A 339 12.87 1.07 -32.71
C ARG A 339 12.60 -0.42 -32.94
N ARG A 340 12.29 -1.17 -31.88
CA ARG A 340 11.91 -2.57 -31.99
C ARG A 340 10.44 -2.77 -32.38
N GLY A 341 9.65 -1.72 -32.56
CA GLY A 341 8.23 -1.81 -32.92
C GLY A 341 7.29 -1.94 -31.72
N TYR A 342 7.71 -1.51 -30.54
CA TYR A 342 6.84 -1.40 -29.38
C TYR A 342 6.30 0.02 -29.20
N THR A 343 5.01 0.12 -28.93
CA THR A 343 4.36 1.31 -28.36
C THR A 343 4.43 1.20 -26.83
N VAL A 344 4.80 2.28 -26.14
CA VAL A 344 4.91 2.31 -24.68
C VAL A 344 3.86 3.25 -24.11
N VAL A 345 3.09 2.78 -23.13
CA VAL A 345 2.17 3.57 -22.32
C VAL A 345 2.61 3.46 -20.86
N ARG A 346 2.64 4.58 -20.15
CA ARG A 346 2.88 4.62 -18.72
C ARG A 346 1.62 5.05 -18.02
N LEU A 347 1.22 4.29 -17.00
CA LEU A 347 0.05 4.57 -16.18
C LEU A 347 0.51 4.83 -14.76
N THR A 348 0.12 5.95 -14.20
CA THR A 348 0.34 6.27 -12.79
C THR A 348 -0.57 5.42 -11.89
N TYR A 349 -0.29 5.45 -10.59
CA TYR A 349 -1.19 4.86 -9.60
C TYR A 349 -2.60 5.48 -9.68
N GLU A 350 -2.70 6.80 -9.80
CA GLU A 350 -3.95 7.55 -9.93
C GLU A 350 -4.73 7.14 -11.19
N ASP A 351 -4.06 6.96 -12.33
CA ASP A 351 -4.67 6.51 -13.58
C ASP A 351 -5.40 5.17 -13.39
N VAL A 352 -4.78 4.23 -12.67
CA VAL A 352 -5.32 2.88 -12.49
C VAL A 352 -6.35 2.81 -11.36
N MET A 353 -6.18 3.59 -10.30
CA MET A 353 -6.97 3.46 -9.07
C MET A 353 -8.12 4.46 -8.96
N VAL A 354 -8.02 5.59 -9.65
CA VAL A 354 -8.99 6.68 -9.58
C VAL A 354 -9.59 6.96 -10.95
N SER A 355 -8.75 7.19 -11.96
CA SER A 355 -9.17 7.63 -13.30
C SER A 355 -9.37 6.48 -14.29
N TRP A 356 -9.59 5.26 -13.80
CA TRP A 356 -9.62 4.07 -14.66
C TRP A 356 -10.70 4.11 -15.74
N GLU A 357 -11.84 4.73 -15.43
CA GLU A 357 -12.95 4.89 -16.38
C GLU A 357 -12.61 5.82 -17.55
N GLU A 358 -11.62 6.70 -17.38
CA GLU A 358 -11.09 7.60 -18.43
C GLU A 358 -9.95 6.93 -19.21
N VAL A 359 -9.04 6.26 -18.49
CA VAL A 359 -7.82 5.64 -19.04
C VAL A 359 -8.14 4.40 -19.87
N LEU A 360 -9.08 3.58 -19.43
CA LEU A 360 -9.43 2.34 -20.12
C LEU A 360 -9.93 2.61 -21.55
N PRO A 361 -10.88 3.53 -21.82
CA PRO A 361 -11.25 3.93 -23.18
C PRO A 361 -10.05 4.23 -24.11
N ASP A 362 -9.04 4.95 -23.62
CA ASP A 362 -7.84 5.29 -24.40
C ASP A 362 -7.05 4.04 -24.77
N LEU A 363 -6.83 3.14 -23.79
CA LEU A 363 -6.21 1.85 -24.06
C LEU A 363 -7.00 1.05 -25.09
N LEU A 364 -8.34 1.07 -25.03
CA LEU A 364 -9.18 0.39 -26.01
C LEU A 364 -9.09 1.01 -27.41
N VAL A 365 -8.91 2.33 -27.53
CA VAL A 365 -8.65 3.00 -28.82
C VAL A 365 -7.32 2.48 -29.40
N MET A 366 -6.26 2.43 -28.60
CA MET A 366 -4.95 1.90 -29.03
C MET A 366 -5.04 0.44 -29.47
N LEU A 367 -5.81 -0.37 -28.75
CA LEU A 367 -6.07 -1.76 -29.12
C LEU A 367 -6.81 -1.86 -30.46
N ARG A 368 -7.85 -1.05 -30.69
CA ARG A 368 -8.59 -1.03 -31.97
C ARG A 368 -7.73 -0.58 -33.13
N ARG A 369 -6.82 0.38 -32.92
CA ARG A 369 -5.84 0.85 -33.92
C ARG A 369 -4.79 -0.21 -34.27
N GLY A 370 -4.63 -1.21 -33.42
CA GLY A 370 -3.67 -2.29 -33.63
C GLY A 370 -2.30 -2.04 -33.00
N ASP A 371 -2.17 -1.09 -32.08
CA ASP A 371 -0.87 -0.73 -31.46
C ASP A 371 -0.24 -1.89 -30.66
N HIS A 372 -1.06 -2.87 -30.28
CA HIS A 372 -0.63 -4.12 -29.63
C HIS A 372 -0.13 -5.19 -30.61
N ARG A 373 -0.21 -4.94 -31.93
CA ARG A 373 0.26 -5.84 -32.99
C ARG A 373 1.53 -5.27 -33.58
N ILE A 374 2.43 -6.15 -33.98
CA ILE A 374 3.62 -5.73 -34.74
C ILE A 374 3.40 -6.00 -36.22
N ALA A 375 3.99 -5.15 -37.07
CA ALA A 375 4.00 -5.39 -38.51
C ALA A 375 4.66 -6.74 -38.82
N ARG A 376 4.15 -7.47 -39.83
CA ARG A 376 4.68 -8.78 -40.22
C ARG A 376 6.19 -8.74 -40.52
N SER A 377 6.67 -7.70 -41.18
CA SER A 377 8.09 -7.49 -41.48
C SER A 377 8.95 -7.36 -40.22
N GLN A 378 8.44 -6.70 -39.18
CA GLN A 378 9.11 -6.58 -37.89
C GLN A 378 9.04 -7.87 -37.07
N ARG A 379 8.00 -8.69 -37.26
CA ARG A 379 7.89 -10.01 -36.62
C ARG A 379 9.01 -10.95 -37.07
N SER A 380 9.26 -11.04 -38.37
CA SER A 380 10.36 -11.86 -38.90
C SER A 380 11.71 -11.38 -38.35
N ALA A 381 11.97 -10.07 -38.42
CA ALA A 381 13.22 -9.49 -37.90
C ALA A 381 13.44 -9.73 -36.39
N ARG A 382 12.38 -9.79 -35.57
CA ARG A 382 12.48 -10.13 -34.15
C ARG A 382 12.76 -11.62 -33.92
N LEU A 383 12.14 -12.50 -34.70
CA LEU A 383 12.38 -13.95 -34.58
C LEU A 383 13.82 -14.30 -34.99
N ASP A 384 14.35 -13.61 -35.99
CA ASP A 384 15.73 -13.81 -36.48
C ASP A 384 16.78 -13.18 -35.56
N GLY A 385 16.43 -12.11 -34.82
CA GLY A 385 17.37 -11.35 -33.97
C GLY A 385 17.33 -11.66 -32.47
N ASP A 386 16.18 -12.08 -31.92
CA ASP A 386 16.01 -12.22 -30.46
C ASP A 386 16.04 -13.68 -29.98
N GLY A 387 16.08 -14.67 -30.88
CA GLY A 387 16.42 -16.07 -30.57
C GLY A 387 15.86 -16.66 -29.26
N LEU A 388 14.62 -16.32 -28.86
CA LEU A 388 13.80 -16.95 -27.80
C LEU A 388 12.61 -16.04 -27.45
N LEU A 389 11.55 -16.06 -28.26
CA LEU A 389 10.19 -15.81 -27.75
C LEU A 389 9.59 -17.19 -27.45
N ARG A 390 9.85 -17.70 -26.24
CA ARG A 390 9.22 -18.93 -25.72
C ARG A 390 7.70 -18.81 -25.76
N ASP A 391 7.04 -19.93 -26.02
CA ASP A 391 5.60 -20.09 -26.21
C ASP A 391 4.79 -19.43 -25.06
N PRO A 392 3.73 -18.65 -25.36
CA PRO A 392 2.82 -18.07 -24.36
C PRO A 392 2.14 -19.08 -23.41
N ARG A 393 2.26 -20.39 -23.63
CA ARG A 393 1.69 -21.43 -22.76
C ARG A 393 2.59 -21.88 -21.61
N ASP A 394 3.90 -21.61 -21.66
CA ASP A 394 4.83 -22.37 -20.81
C ASP A 394 5.38 -21.66 -19.57
N GLU A 395 5.32 -20.33 -19.42
CA GLU A 395 5.91 -19.69 -18.23
C GLU A 395 5.08 -18.52 -17.69
N ALA A 396 4.00 -18.86 -17.00
CA ALA A 396 3.62 -18.13 -15.80
C ALA A 396 2.99 -19.14 -14.86
N GLY A 397 3.51 -19.25 -13.63
CA GLY A 397 2.97 -20.09 -12.55
C GLY A 397 1.58 -19.64 -12.11
N ALA A 398 0.62 -19.73 -13.02
CA ALA A 398 -0.75 -19.32 -12.87
C ALA A 398 -1.46 -20.39 -12.05
N LEU A 399 -1.90 -20.01 -10.85
CA LEU A 399 -2.70 -20.90 -10.03
C LEU A 399 -4.09 -20.99 -10.65
N ARG A 400 -4.52 -22.21 -10.99
CA ARG A 400 -5.90 -22.48 -11.42
C ARG A 400 -6.74 -22.84 -10.19
N SER A 401 -8.04 -22.58 -10.27
CA SER A 401 -8.97 -23.11 -9.27
C SER A 401 -8.95 -24.63 -9.36
N ARG A 402 -8.49 -25.30 -8.29
CA ARG A 402 -8.77 -26.73 -8.08
C ARG A 402 -10.27 -26.95 -7.94
#